data_AF-A0A3D9UHY4-F1
#
_entry.id   AF-A0A3D9UHY4-F1
#
_cell.length_a   1.000
_cell.length_b   1.000
_cell.length_c   1.000
_cell.angle_alpha   90.00
_cell.angle_beta   90.00
_cell.angle_gamma   90.00
#
_symmetry.space_group_name_H-M   'P 1'
#
loop_
_entity.id
_entity.type
_entity.pdbx_description
1 polymer ?
#
loop_
_entity_poly.entity_id
_entity_poly.type
_entity_poly.pdbx_seq_one_letter_code
_entity_poly.pdbx_strand_id
1 'polypeptide(L)'
;MAGHRLNNKHLLKSHYGTTVKIMKIISVASLKAFWEKHPDAEQPLRAWFDEAKKASWKTPADIKAQYRNANILKNNRVVFNIKGNDYRLIVSIFYPAGWVYVKFIGTHKQYDAVGANSVDLE
;
A
#
# COMPACT_ATOMS: atom_id res chain seq x y z
N MET A 1 26.18 29.95 -1.01
CA MET A 1 25.94 29.02 -2.14
C MET A 1 26.10 27.60 -1.59
N ALA A 2 25.21 26.61 -1.70
CA ALA A 2 23.95 26.47 -2.41
C ALA A 2 23.01 25.62 -1.54
N GLY A 3 21.77 26.07 -1.32
CA GLY A 3 20.74 25.26 -0.67
C GLY A 3 20.29 24.17 -1.63
N HIS A 4 20.53 22.90 -1.26
CA HIS A 4 19.98 21.75 -1.99
C HIS A 4 18.45 21.77 -1.91
N ARG A 5 17.80 22.21 -2.99
CA ARG A 5 16.35 22.07 -3.20
C ARG A 5 16.05 20.59 -3.44
N LEU A 6 15.50 19.91 -2.44
CA LEU A 6 14.84 18.63 -2.63
C LEU A 6 13.56 18.87 -3.42
N ASN A 7 13.55 18.45 -4.69
CA ASN A 7 12.41 18.53 -5.59
C ASN A 7 11.29 17.59 -5.11
N ASN A 8 10.37 18.13 -4.32
CA ASN A 8 9.24 17.41 -3.73
C ASN A 8 8.10 17.25 -4.76
N LYS A 9 8.30 16.39 -5.77
CA LYS A 9 7.33 16.11 -6.83
C LYS A 9 6.06 15.37 -6.38
N HIS A 10 5.86 15.14 -5.08
CA HIS A 10 4.72 14.40 -4.51
C HIS A 10 3.67 15.29 -3.83
N LEU A 11 3.81 16.62 -3.90
CA LEU A 11 2.89 17.56 -3.26
C LEU A 11 1.97 18.18 -4.31
N LEU A 12 0.72 17.72 -4.37
CA LEU A 12 -0.34 18.44 -5.09
C LEU A 12 -0.74 19.65 -4.22
N LYS A 13 -0.51 20.86 -4.73
CA LYS A 13 -0.88 22.10 -4.03
C LYS A 13 -2.38 22.34 -4.19
N SER A 14 -3.14 22.23 -3.10
CA SER A 14 -4.52 22.70 -3.03
C SER A 14 -4.56 24.24 -3.03
N HIS A 15 -5.60 24.83 -3.64
CA HIS A 15 -5.85 26.29 -3.69
C HIS A 15 -6.03 26.93 -2.30
N TYR A 16 -6.24 26.11 -1.26
CA TYR A 16 -6.41 26.52 0.14
C TYR A 16 -5.27 25.99 1.05
N GLY A 17 -4.00 26.23 0.72
CA GLY A 17 -2.85 26.09 1.64
C GLY A 17 -2.58 24.73 2.30
N THR A 18 -3.45 23.74 2.15
CA THR A 18 -3.41 22.44 2.82
C THR A 18 -2.82 21.45 1.85
N THR A 19 -1.59 21.06 2.10
CA THR A 19 -0.91 20.07 1.25
C THR A 19 -1.50 18.70 1.54
N VAL A 20 -2.25 18.14 0.58
CA VAL A 20 -2.74 16.77 0.65
C VAL A 20 -1.58 15.85 0.30
N LYS A 21 -1.09 15.08 1.27
CA LYS A 21 -0.05 14.08 1.06
C LYS A 21 -0.71 12.82 0.49
N ILE A 22 -0.41 12.53 -0.77
CA ILE A 22 -0.84 11.33 -1.47
C ILE A 22 0.07 10.14 -1.15
N MET A 23 -0.44 8.92 -1.32
CA MET A 23 0.35 7.71 -1.12
C MET A 23 1.18 7.36 -2.35
N LYS A 24 2.48 7.12 -2.14
CA LYS A 24 3.39 6.56 -3.12
C LYS A 24 3.56 5.06 -2.86
N ILE A 25 3.00 4.23 -3.74
CA ILE A 25 3.18 2.79 -3.70
C ILE A 25 4.54 2.44 -4.32
N ILE A 26 5.30 1.61 -3.61
CA ILE A 26 6.63 1.14 -3.98
C ILE A 26 6.55 -0.37 -4.22
N SER A 27 7.33 -0.85 -5.20
CA SER A 27 7.36 -2.25 -5.64
C SER A 27 6.09 -2.73 -6.36
N VAL A 28 5.48 -1.88 -7.19
CA VAL A 28 4.28 -2.23 -8.01
C VAL A 28 4.54 -3.42 -8.95
N ALA A 29 5.78 -3.65 -9.35
CA ALA A 29 6.17 -4.78 -10.20
C ALA A 29 5.80 -6.14 -9.58
N SER A 30 5.80 -6.28 -8.25
CA SER A 30 5.42 -7.55 -7.60
C SER A 30 3.92 -7.83 -7.73
N LEU A 31 3.07 -6.78 -7.75
CA LEU A 31 1.64 -6.94 -8.03
C LEU A 31 1.42 -7.44 -9.46
N LYS A 32 2.19 -6.87 -10.41
CA LYS A 32 2.15 -7.28 -11.81
C LYS A 32 2.58 -8.74 -11.99
N ALA A 33 3.73 -9.09 -11.44
CA ALA A 33 4.22 -10.47 -11.49
C ALA A 33 3.25 -11.46 -10.85
N PHE A 34 2.51 -11.04 -9.81
CA PHE A 34 1.52 -11.87 -9.17
C PHE A 34 0.28 -12.10 -10.06
N TRP A 35 -0.29 -11.04 -10.64
CA TRP A 35 -1.48 -11.19 -11.48
C TRP A 35 -1.19 -11.79 -12.86
N GLU A 36 0.06 -11.75 -13.34
CA GLU A 36 0.46 -12.52 -14.53
C GLU A 36 0.32 -14.03 -14.30
N LYS A 37 0.51 -14.49 -13.06
CA LYS A 37 0.31 -15.89 -12.64
C LYS A 37 -1.12 -16.18 -12.19
N HIS A 38 -1.84 -15.15 -11.73
CA HIS A 38 -3.22 -15.23 -11.24
C HIS A 38 -4.05 -14.12 -11.91
N PRO A 39 -4.49 -14.30 -13.17
CA PRO A 39 -5.13 -13.24 -13.94
C PRO A 39 -6.38 -12.63 -13.28
N ASP A 40 -7.08 -13.42 -12.47
CA ASP A 40 -8.24 -12.99 -11.69
C ASP A 40 -7.90 -12.03 -10.54
N ALA A 41 -6.62 -11.88 -10.19
CA ALA A 41 -6.13 -10.89 -9.23
C ALA A 41 -5.89 -9.50 -9.87
N GLU A 42 -5.82 -9.38 -11.20
CA GLU A 42 -5.40 -8.14 -11.87
C GLU A 42 -6.35 -6.98 -11.54
N GLN A 43 -7.64 -7.13 -11.84
CA GLN A 43 -8.63 -6.07 -11.63
C GLN A 43 -8.72 -5.63 -10.16
N PRO A 44 -8.84 -6.55 -9.18
CA PRO A 44 -8.82 -6.19 -7.75
C PRO A 44 -7.53 -5.46 -7.31
N LEU A 45 -6.36 -5.87 -7.81
CA LEU A 45 -5.09 -5.24 -7.45
C LEU A 45 -4.92 -3.85 -8.08
N ARG A 46 -5.40 -3.67 -9.32
CA ARG A 46 -5.45 -2.34 -9.96
C ARG A 46 -6.38 -1.39 -9.22
N ALA A 47 -7.58 -1.87 -8.84
CA ALA A 47 -8.52 -1.10 -8.04
C ALA A 47 -7.90 -0.67 -6.70
N TRP A 48 -7.30 -1.61 -5.96
CA TRP A 48 -6.57 -1.29 -4.73
C TRP A 48 -5.45 -0.27 -4.95
N PHE A 49 -4.66 -0.42 -6.02
CA PHE A 49 -3.56 0.50 -6.32
C PHE A 49 -4.06 1.93 -6.59
N ASP A 50 -5.12 2.07 -7.39
CA ASP A 50 -5.69 3.36 -7.75
C ASP A 50 -6.34 4.07 -6.55
N GLU A 51 -7.03 3.31 -5.69
CA GLU A 51 -7.58 3.81 -4.43
C GLU A 51 -6.48 4.24 -3.46
N ALA A 52 -5.48 3.36 -3.24
CA ALA A 52 -4.37 3.62 -2.34
C ALA A 52 -3.60 4.87 -2.77
N LYS A 53 -3.27 5.02 -4.06
CA LYS A 53 -2.49 6.14 -4.59
C LYS A 53 -3.16 7.50 -4.36
N LYS A 54 -4.49 7.54 -4.35
CA LYS A 54 -5.29 8.76 -4.14
C LYS A 54 -5.57 9.02 -2.65
N ALA A 55 -5.32 8.04 -1.79
CA ALA A 55 -5.60 8.15 -0.38
C ALA A 55 -4.63 9.11 0.34
N SER A 56 -5.05 9.54 1.52
CA SER A 56 -4.28 10.39 2.43
C SER A 56 -4.32 9.87 3.86
N TRP A 57 -4.03 8.58 4.02
CA TRP A 57 -3.91 7.93 5.33
C TRP A 57 -2.78 8.55 6.16
N LYS A 58 -3.11 9.04 7.35
CA LYS A 58 -2.16 9.57 8.33
C LYS A 58 -1.91 8.56 9.44
N THR A 59 -2.85 7.66 9.65
CA THR A 59 -2.85 6.64 10.70
C THR A 59 -3.42 5.31 10.21
N PRO A 60 -3.16 4.20 10.92
CA PRO A 60 -3.83 2.93 10.63
C PRO A 60 -5.36 3.00 10.75
N ALA A 61 -5.88 3.91 11.59
CA ALA A 61 -7.33 4.09 11.76
C ALA A 61 -7.99 4.61 10.47
N ASP A 62 -7.31 5.50 9.73
CA ASP A 62 -7.81 6.01 8.44
C ASP A 62 -7.99 4.86 7.42
N ILE A 63 -7.05 3.91 7.43
CA ILE A 63 -7.12 2.73 6.57
C ILE A 63 -8.26 1.83 7.00
N LYS A 64 -8.42 1.58 8.31
CA LYS A 64 -9.49 0.73 8.83
C LYS A 64 -10.88 1.31 8.58
N ALA A 65 -10.99 2.65 8.57
CA ALA A 65 -12.23 3.35 8.21
C ALA A 65 -12.60 3.12 6.73
N GLN A 66 -11.62 3.14 5.83
CA GLN A 66 -11.83 2.89 4.39
C GLN A 66 -11.98 1.40 4.06
N TYR A 67 -11.16 0.54 4.67
CA TYR A 67 -11.13 -0.91 4.49
C TYR A 67 -11.43 -1.61 5.81
N ARG A 68 -12.72 -1.78 6.10
CA ARG A 68 -13.17 -2.38 7.37
C ARG A 68 -12.62 -3.79 7.60
N ASN A 69 -12.32 -4.54 6.54
CA ASN A 69 -11.75 -5.88 6.59
C ASN A 69 -10.21 -5.92 6.62
N ALA A 70 -9.53 -4.78 6.55
CA ALA A 70 -8.07 -4.74 6.62
C ALA A 70 -7.59 -5.05 8.04
N ASN A 71 -6.51 -5.83 8.15
CA ASN A 71 -5.92 -6.16 9.44
C ASN A 71 -4.72 -5.25 9.69
N ILE A 72 -4.79 -4.47 10.77
CA ILE A 72 -3.68 -3.64 11.21
C ILE A 72 -2.74 -4.51 12.05
N LEU A 73 -1.46 -4.52 11.66
CA LEU A 73 -0.41 -5.26 12.34
C LEU A 73 0.56 -4.32 13.06
N LYS A 74 1.55 -4.89 13.75
CA LYS A 74 2.64 -4.13 14.35
C LYS A 74 3.51 -3.48 13.26
N ASN A 75 4.36 -2.53 13.64
CA ASN A 75 5.37 -1.92 12.76
C ASN A 75 4.77 -1.29 11.48
N ASN A 76 3.61 -0.64 11.61
CA ASN A 76 2.88 0.00 10.51
C ASN A 76 2.60 -0.92 9.32
N ARG A 77 2.40 -2.21 9.58
CA ARG A 77 2.00 -3.18 8.56
C ARG A 77 0.48 -3.29 8.49
N VAL A 78 -0.02 -3.52 7.28
CA VAL A 78 -1.44 -3.72 7.01
C VAL A 78 -1.61 -4.88 6.06
N VAL A 79 -2.57 -5.75 6.35
CA VAL A 79 -3.01 -6.81 5.44
C VAL A 79 -4.35 -6.42 4.82
N PHE A 80 -4.38 -6.34 3.50
CA PHE A 80 -5.61 -6.14 2.73
C PHE A 80 -6.11 -7.48 2.18
N ASN A 81 -7.44 -7.65 2.21
CA ASN A 81 -8.11 -8.75 1.54
C ASN A 81 -8.37 -8.34 0.09
N ILE A 82 -7.84 -9.11 -0.85
CA ILE A 82 -7.97 -8.84 -2.28
C ILE A 82 -8.86 -9.93 -2.90
N LYS A 83 -9.68 -9.54 -3.89
CA LYS A 83 -10.65 -10.41 -4.58
C LYS A 83 -11.54 -11.19 -3.59
N GLY A 84 -12.34 -10.48 -2.80
CA GLY A 84 -13.33 -11.13 -1.93
C GLY A 84 -12.75 -12.10 -0.89
N ASN A 85 -11.47 -11.91 -0.49
CA ASN A 85 -10.73 -12.71 0.50
C ASN A 85 -9.84 -13.84 -0.05
N ASP A 86 -9.75 -14.01 -1.38
CA ASP A 86 -8.92 -15.07 -1.99
C ASP A 86 -7.41 -14.82 -1.82
N TYR A 87 -7.00 -13.53 -1.79
CA TYR A 87 -5.61 -13.14 -1.68
C TYR A 87 -5.36 -12.19 -0.50
N ARG A 88 -4.10 -12.13 -0.07
CA ARG A 88 -3.60 -11.23 0.97
C ARG A 88 -2.48 -10.38 0.44
N LEU A 89 -2.65 -9.07 0.54
CA LEU A 89 -1.62 -8.08 0.24
C LEU A 89 -1.12 -7.51 1.55
N ILE A 90 0.16 -7.75 1.87
CA ILE A 90 0.82 -7.13 3.02
C ILE A 90 1.58 -5.91 2.52
N VAL A 91 1.35 -4.78 3.18
CA VAL A 91 2.14 -3.57 2.99
C VAL A 91 2.71 -3.08 4.31
N SER A 92 3.81 -2.34 4.23
CA SER A 92 4.30 -1.49 5.32
C SER A 92 4.17 -0.03 4.92
N ILE A 93 3.73 0.82 5.84
CA ILE A 93 3.42 2.21 5.54
C ILE A 93 4.31 3.14 6.37
N PHE A 94 5.05 3.99 5.68
CA PHE A 94 5.75 5.11 6.29
C PHE A 94 4.88 6.37 6.17
N TYR A 95 3.94 6.53 7.11
CA TYR A 95 2.97 7.63 7.15
C TYR A 95 3.60 9.03 7.03
N PRO A 96 4.74 9.34 7.68
CA PRO A 96 5.36 10.66 7.57
C PRO A 96 5.72 11.04 6.13
N ALA A 97 6.03 10.08 5.24
CA ALA A 97 6.28 10.35 3.82
C ALA A 97 5.12 9.98 2.89
N GLY A 98 4.12 9.26 3.39
CA GLY A 98 3.05 8.68 2.57
C GLY A 98 3.56 7.56 1.68
N TRP A 99 4.56 6.79 2.12
CA TRP A 99 5.12 5.70 1.32
C TRP A 99 4.51 4.37 1.72
N VAL A 100 4.06 3.60 0.74
CA VAL A 100 3.43 2.28 0.91
C VAL A 100 4.32 1.25 0.22
N TYR A 101 4.96 0.41 1.00
CA TYR A 101 5.84 -0.65 0.49
C TYR A 101 5.06 -1.95 0.40
N VAL A 102 4.93 -2.50 -0.80
CA VAL A 102 4.45 -3.88 -0.95
C VAL A 102 5.48 -4.82 -0.31
N LYS A 103 5.02 -5.68 0.59
CA LYS A 103 5.85 -6.67 1.31
C LYS A 103 5.56 -8.10 0.87
N PHE A 104 4.32 -8.37 0.46
CA PHE A 104 3.89 -9.70 0.03
C PHE A 104 2.55 -9.60 -0.70
N ILE A 105 2.36 -10.43 -1.71
CA ILE A 105 1.04 -10.74 -2.30
C ILE A 105 0.98 -12.25 -2.54
N GLY A 106 -0.11 -12.88 -2.10
CA GLY A 106 -0.27 -14.32 -2.23
C GLY A 106 -1.67 -14.82 -1.89
N THR A 107 -1.89 -16.11 -2.15
CA THR A 107 -3.06 -16.86 -1.70
C THR A 107 -3.12 -16.92 -0.17
N HIS A 108 -4.27 -17.29 0.38
CA HIS A 108 -4.39 -17.53 1.82
C HIS A 108 -3.39 -18.57 2.34
N LYS A 109 -3.18 -19.68 1.60
CA LYS A 109 -2.20 -20.71 1.96
C LYS A 109 -0.76 -20.17 2.00
N GLN A 110 -0.37 -19.36 1.02
CA GLN A 110 0.96 -18.73 1.01
C GLN A 110 1.09 -17.70 2.14
N TYR A 111 0.02 -16.99 2.46
CA TYR A 111 -0.01 -16.06 3.59
C TYR A 111 0.20 -16.78 4.93
N ASP A 112 -0.44 -17.92 5.15
CA ASP A 112 -0.31 -18.70 6.38
C ASP A 112 1.11 -19.26 6.57
N ALA A 113 1.86 -19.41 5.48
CA ALA A 113 3.25 -19.87 5.48
C ALA A 113 4.27 -18.76 5.76
N VAL A 114 3.86 -17.48 5.82
CA VAL A 114 4.76 -16.34 6.04
C VAL A 114 4.47 -15.62 7.36
N GLY A 115 5.54 -15.12 7.99
CA GLY A 115 5.40 -14.23 9.14
C GLY A 115 4.91 -12.86 8.72
N ALA A 116 3.61 -12.56 8.83
CA ALA A 116 3.04 -11.31 8.32
C ALA A 116 3.68 -10.02 8.91
N ASN A 117 4.22 -10.10 10.14
CA ASN A 117 4.92 -9.00 10.81
C ASN A 117 6.36 -8.78 10.30
N SER A 118 6.95 -9.73 9.58
CA SER A 118 8.39 -9.75 9.25
C SER A 118 8.72 -10.13 7.81
N VAL A 119 7.75 -10.57 7.00
CA VAL A 119 8.00 -10.92 5.58
C VAL A 119 8.35 -9.68 4.76
N ASP A 120 9.33 -9.80 3.88
CA ASP A 120 9.75 -8.76 2.95
C ASP A 120 9.85 -9.36 1.55
N LEU A 121 9.71 -8.52 0.51
CA LEU A 121 9.99 -8.97 -0.86
C LEU A 121 11.51 -9.16 -0.98
N GLU A 122 11.95 -10.37 -1.33
CA GLU A 122 13.34 -10.64 -1.75
C GLU A 122 13.68 -9.97 -3.08
#